data_AF-A0A1Q9CUQ8-F1
#
_entry.id   AF-A0A1Q9CUQ8-F1
#
_cell.length_a   1.000
_cell.length_b   1.000
_cell.length_c   1.000
_cell.angle_alpha   90.00
_cell.angle_beta   90.00
_cell.angle_gamma   90.00
#
_symmetry.space_group_name_H-M   'P 1'
#
loop_
_entity.id
_entity.type
_entity.pdbx_description
1 polymer ?
#
loop_
_entity_poly.entity_id
_entity_poly.type
_entity_poly.pdbx_seq_one_letter_code
_entity_poly.pdbx_strand_id
1 'polypeptide(L)'
;MGTSPPSWGRGGNDRSWYQSRSQDRSRRDRDDGLQSRRDRDRDEEMETLREMIRHLARLALRLEDAMSICNLDNEFLMFFQTNSQWAVTSQLFKAATEWKEQKESAPQSLTQPLRSVLFYCVWTSLLAQLRRMEDPQEVDFINEVKARGLTEGSTWVFLRWDSKEKKHVKDAQEPLDHVTAVQLVQQILALCAYPDTIGRYHSLRPLTSSLSSDVIPFMLVLQNRTQESHQMYTCVRRLCRSSCTHLVGMTMRPSRLGRSPLAQQIDKLLRHI
;
A
#
# COMPACT_ATOMS: atom_id res chain seq x y z
N MET A 1 54.86 61.78 86.90
CA MET A 1 53.93 62.68 86.18
C MET A 1 53.60 62.04 84.84
N GLY A 2 52.30 61.99 84.48
CA GLY A 2 51.78 61.62 83.16
C GLY A 2 51.45 60.12 83.00
N THR A 3 50.21 59.63 83.22
CA THR A 3 49.05 59.57 82.27
C THR A 3 49.38 58.76 81.01
N SER A 4 48.65 57.77 80.50
CA SER A 4 47.34 57.14 80.72
C SER A 4 47.33 55.83 79.88
N PRO A 5 46.41 54.87 80.11
CA PRO A 5 46.38 53.59 79.43
C PRO A 5 45.61 53.64 78.09
N PRO A 6 45.86 52.70 77.16
CA PRO A 6 44.85 52.37 76.16
C PRO A 6 44.65 50.85 76.10
N SER A 7 43.54 50.30 75.63
CA SER A 7 42.15 50.71 75.48
C SER A 7 41.45 49.39 75.10
N TRP A 8 40.24 49.15 75.59
CA TRP A 8 39.46 47.98 75.17
C TRP A 8 38.96 48.17 73.74
N GLY A 9 39.57 47.44 72.79
CA GLY A 9 39.10 47.33 71.41
C GLY A 9 38.07 46.23 71.23
N ARG A 10 36.79 46.56 71.40
CA ARG A 10 35.66 45.83 70.82
C ARG A 10 35.64 46.09 69.32
N GLY A 11 35.57 45.06 68.47
CA GLY A 11 35.12 45.26 67.08
C GLY A 11 35.45 44.17 66.08
N GLY A 12 34.42 43.43 65.63
CA GLY A 12 34.40 42.62 64.41
C GLY A 12 35.09 41.25 64.56
N ASN A 13 34.57 40.12 64.10
CA ASN A 13 33.86 39.92 62.84
C ASN A 13 33.21 38.50 62.76
N ASP A 14 32.44 38.08 63.76
CA ASP A 14 31.80 36.74 63.77
C ASP A 14 30.50 36.63 62.93
N ARG A 15 30.14 37.67 62.18
CA ARG A 15 28.93 37.67 61.32
C ARG A 15 29.17 37.14 59.91
N SER A 16 30.43 36.98 59.50
CA SER A 16 30.80 36.64 58.11
C SER A 16 30.51 35.17 57.74
N TRP A 17 30.84 34.21 58.63
CA TRP A 17 30.70 32.78 58.33
C TRP A 17 29.25 32.28 58.25
N TYR A 18 28.35 32.82 59.07
CA TYR A 18 26.91 32.47 59.02
C TYR A 18 26.19 33.12 57.82
N GLN A 19 26.60 34.31 57.37
CA GLN A 19 26.03 34.94 56.18
C GLN A 19 26.44 34.23 54.89
N SER A 20 27.69 33.76 54.76
CA SER A 20 28.11 32.99 53.58
C SER A 20 27.41 31.63 53.45
N ARG A 21 27.22 30.87 54.55
CA ARG A 21 26.48 29.59 54.51
C ARG A 21 24.99 29.76 54.23
N SER A 22 24.37 30.84 54.71
CA SER A 22 22.97 31.18 54.42
C SER A 22 22.78 31.59 52.96
N GLN A 23 23.73 32.34 52.39
CA GLN A 23 23.68 32.72 50.97
C GLN A 23 23.89 31.52 50.05
N ASP A 24 24.78 30.59 50.40
CA ASP A 24 25.04 29.39 49.60
C ASP A 24 23.87 28.39 49.61
N ARG A 25 23.21 28.19 50.77
CA ARG A 25 21.95 27.43 50.85
C ARG A 25 20.83 28.08 50.04
N SER A 26 20.65 29.40 50.14
CA SER A 26 19.63 30.12 49.36
C SER A 26 19.88 30.11 47.84
N ARG A 27 21.16 29.99 47.43
CA ARG A 27 21.54 29.83 46.01
C ARG A 27 21.24 28.41 45.52
N ARG A 28 21.54 27.38 46.31
CA ARG A 28 21.16 26.00 46.00
C ARG A 28 19.65 25.79 45.96
N ASP A 29 18.90 26.31 46.92
CA ASP A 29 17.42 26.19 46.93
C ASP A 29 16.77 26.94 45.73
N ARG A 30 17.37 28.05 45.29
CA ARG A 30 16.93 28.74 44.06
C ARG A 30 17.27 27.96 42.81
N ASP A 31 18.45 27.36 42.74
CA ASP A 31 18.88 26.58 41.58
C ASP A 31 18.09 25.27 41.46
N ASP A 32 17.84 24.56 42.57
CA ASP A 32 16.95 23.40 42.63
C ASP A 32 15.50 23.77 42.28
N GLY A 33 15.02 24.93 42.73
CA GLY A 33 13.69 25.44 42.35
C GLY A 33 13.56 25.80 40.87
N LEU A 34 14.63 26.29 40.24
CA LEU A 34 14.68 26.57 38.80
C LEU A 34 14.80 25.29 37.97
N GLN A 35 15.57 24.30 38.44
CA GLN A 35 15.66 22.97 37.82
C GLN A 35 14.31 22.23 37.91
N SER A 36 13.65 22.22 39.07
CA SER A 36 12.31 21.62 39.25
C SER A 36 11.21 22.27 38.42
N ARG A 37 11.32 23.58 38.13
CA ARG A 37 10.42 24.26 37.18
C ARG A 37 10.70 23.86 35.74
N ARG A 38 11.97 23.86 35.32
CA ARG A 38 12.36 23.39 33.97
C ARG A 38 11.98 21.93 33.72
N ASP A 39 12.06 21.07 34.74
CA ASP A 39 11.66 19.67 34.63
C ASP A 39 10.14 19.55 34.45
N ARG A 40 9.36 20.31 35.22
CA ARG A 40 7.90 20.38 35.04
C ARG A 40 7.49 20.94 33.69
N ASP A 41 8.12 22.02 33.23
CA ASP A 41 7.84 22.60 31.91
C ASP A 41 8.14 21.58 30.80
N ARG A 42 9.23 20.80 30.94
CA ARG A 42 9.57 19.72 30.01
C ARG A 42 8.57 18.56 30.06
N ASP A 43 8.09 18.19 31.24
CA ASP A 43 7.08 17.14 31.40
C ASP A 43 5.73 17.56 30.79
N GLU A 44 5.32 18.82 30.99
CA GLU A 44 4.12 19.42 30.39
C GLU A 44 4.23 19.50 28.86
N GLU A 45 5.39 19.92 28.34
CA GLU A 45 5.66 19.94 26.90
C GLU A 45 5.64 18.51 26.32
N MET A 46 6.23 17.54 27.02
CA MET A 46 6.23 16.14 26.60
C MET A 46 4.82 15.54 26.60
N GLU A 47 3.99 15.86 27.59
CA GLU A 47 2.60 15.38 27.62
C GLU A 47 1.77 16.03 26.52
N THR A 48 1.97 17.32 26.26
CA THR A 48 1.34 18.03 25.13
C THR A 48 1.73 17.40 23.79
N LEU A 49 3.02 17.07 23.60
CA LEU A 49 3.50 16.37 22.40
C LEU A 49 2.87 14.99 22.26
N ARG A 50 2.76 14.22 23.34
CA ARG A 50 2.08 12.91 23.33
C ARG A 50 0.63 13.06 22.93
N GLU A 51 -0.09 14.03 23.47
CA GLU A 51 -1.48 14.28 23.12
C GLU A 51 -1.64 14.71 21.65
N MET A 52 -0.79 15.60 21.13
CA MET A 52 -0.76 15.95 19.71
C MET A 52 -0.52 14.73 18.82
N ILE A 53 0.42 13.85 19.18
CA ILE A 53 0.68 12.61 18.45
C ILE A 53 -0.55 11.69 18.47
N ARG A 54 -1.24 11.57 19.61
CA ARG A 54 -2.51 10.80 19.69
C ARG A 54 -3.56 11.38 18.75
N HIS A 55 -3.70 12.71 18.70
CA HIS A 55 -4.63 13.37 17.78
C HIS A 55 -4.25 13.19 16.31
N LEU A 56 -2.98 13.34 15.96
CA LEU A 56 -2.47 13.10 14.61
C LEU A 56 -2.71 11.65 14.18
N ALA A 57 -2.45 10.68 15.07
CA ALA A 57 -2.70 9.27 14.80
C ALA A 57 -4.20 9.00 14.57
N ARG A 58 -5.09 9.54 15.40
CA ARG A 58 -6.55 9.43 15.20
C ARG A 58 -6.99 10.09 13.89
N LEU A 59 -6.44 11.25 13.54
CA LEU A 59 -6.72 11.94 12.29
C LEU A 59 -6.24 11.11 11.09
N ALA A 60 -5.02 10.57 11.15
CA ALA A 60 -4.47 9.72 10.11
C ALA A 60 -5.32 8.46 9.87
N LEU A 61 -5.81 7.80 10.94
CA LEU A 61 -6.72 6.67 10.81
C LEU A 61 -8.02 7.05 10.11
N ARG A 62 -8.60 8.22 10.42
CA ARG A 62 -9.81 8.72 9.74
C ARG A 62 -9.55 9.03 8.26
N LEU A 63 -8.39 9.60 7.94
CA LEU A 63 -8.00 9.86 6.56
C LEU A 63 -7.81 8.56 5.78
N GLU A 64 -7.21 7.53 6.40
CA GLU A 64 -7.08 6.22 5.78
C GLU A 64 -8.42 5.54 5.53
N ASP A 65 -9.34 5.60 6.50
CA ASP A 65 -10.70 5.08 6.33
C ASP A 65 -11.41 5.80 5.17
N ALA A 66 -11.29 7.13 5.08
CA ALA A 66 -11.86 7.92 3.98
C ALA A 66 -11.24 7.57 2.61
N MET A 67 -9.91 7.41 2.54
CA MET A 67 -9.22 6.96 1.33
C MET A 67 -9.67 5.55 0.92
N SER A 68 -9.87 4.65 1.88
CA SER A 68 -10.32 3.28 1.59
C SER A 68 -11.71 3.25 0.94
N ILE A 69 -12.58 4.19 1.27
CA ILE A 69 -13.88 4.36 0.63
C ILE A 69 -13.70 4.83 -0.81
N CYS A 70 -12.88 5.86 -1.05
CA CYS A 70 -12.58 6.32 -2.41
C CYS A 70 -11.97 5.22 -3.29
N ASN A 71 -11.14 4.36 -2.71
CA ASN A 71 -10.50 3.27 -3.45
C ASN A 71 -11.48 2.18 -3.91
N LEU A 72 -12.69 2.10 -3.34
CA LEU A 72 -13.71 1.15 -3.82
C LEU A 72 -14.14 1.44 -5.26
N ASP A 73 -14.05 2.70 -5.68
CA ASP A 73 -14.54 3.15 -6.99
C ASP A 73 -13.48 3.03 -8.09
N ASN A 74 -12.22 2.75 -7.76
CA ASN A 74 -11.14 2.80 -8.75
C ASN A 74 -9.98 1.80 -8.56
N GLU A 75 -9.91 1.08 -7.44
CA GLU A 75 -8.77 0.23 -7.11
C GLU A 75 -9.10 -1.27 -7.23
N PHE A 76 -8.16 -2.00 -7.83
CA PHE A 76 -8.21 -3.45 -7.96
C PHE A 76 -6.89 -4.07 -7.53
N LEU A 77 -6.98 -5.27 -6.95
CA LEU A 77 -5.84 -6.11 -6.64
C LEU A 77 -5.84 -7.31 -7.59
N MET A 78 -4.68 -7.53 -8.21
CA MET A 78 -4.41 -8.65 -9.12
C MET A 78 -3.31 -9.51 -8.50
N PHE A 79 -3.51 -10.82 -8.45
CA PHE A 79 -2.57 -11.77 -7.88
C PHE A 79 -2.13 -12.72 -8.98
N PHE A 80 -0.87 -12.62 -9.37
CA PHE A 80 -0.27 -13.43 -10.41
C PHE A 80 0.48 -14.60 -9.81
N GLN A 81 0.17 -15.81 -10.23
CA GLN A 81 0.95 -16.99 -9.92
C GLN A 81 2.32 -16.90 -10.60
N THR A 82 3.36 -17.40 -9.94
CA THR A 82 4.74 -17.42 -10.47
C THR A 82 5.15 -18.79 -11.01
N ASN A 83 4.53 -19.85 -10.49
CA ASN A 83 4.88 -21.24 -10.76
C ASN A 83 3.84 -21.97 -11.66
N SER A 84 3.08 -21.22 -12.46
CA SER A 84 2.08 -21.77 -13.37
C SER A 84 2.56 -21.70 -14.82
N GLN A 85 2.29 -22.73 -15.62
CA GLN A 85 2.57 -22.73 -17.06
C GLN A 85 1.83 -21.59 -17.81
N TRP A 86 0.76 -21.07 -17.24
CA TRP A 86 -0.02 -19.95 -17.78
C TRP A 86 0.37 -18.61 -17.17
N ALA A 87 1.31 -18.57 -16.23
CA ALA A 87 1.71 -17.34 -15.56
C ALA A 87 2.26 -16.32 -16.56
N VAL A 88 1.74 -15.10 -16.51
CA VAL A 88 2.23 -13.97 -17.32
C VAL A 88 3.44 -13.25 -16.70
N THR A 89 3.93 -13.72 -15.55
CA THR A 89 4.94 -13.01 -14.74
C THR A 89 6.29 -12.87 -15.46
N SER A 90 6.68 -13.85 -16.27
CA SER A 90 7.92 -13.77 -17.06
C SER A 90 7.81 -12.75 -18.20
N GLN A 91 6.66 -12.69 -18.88
CA GLN A 91 6.37 -11.69 -19.91
C GLN A 91 6.34 -10.28 -19.30
N LEU A 92 5.74 -10.12 -18.12
CA LEU A 92 5.74 -8.86 -17.38
C LEU A 92 7.14 -8.40 -16.99
N PHE A 93 7.98 -9.31 -16.50
CA PHE A 93 9.38 -8.99 -16.18
C PHE A 93 10.15 -8.57 -17.43
N LYS A 94 10.02 -9.32 -18.53
CA LYS A 94 10.64 -8.99 -19.81
C LYS A 94 10.20 -7.62 -20.32
N ALA A 95 8.89 -7.35 -20.37
CA ALA A 95 8.35 -6.06 -20.81
C ALA A 95 8.83 -4.90 -19.92
N ALA A 96 8.97 -5.11 -18.61
CA ALA A 96 9.50 -4.10 -17.71
C ALA A 96 10.98 -3.80 -17.97
N THR A 97 11.79 -4.82 -18.25
CA THR A 97 13.21 -4.67 -18.56
C THR A 97 13.40 -3.96 -19.90
N GLU A 98 12.74 -4.42 -20.95
CA GLU A 98 12.80 -3.79 -22.28
C GLU A 98 12.37 -2.31 -22.24
N TRP A 99 11.30 -2.00 -21.52
CA TRP A 99 10.85 -0.62 -21.37
C TRP A 99 11.88 0.26 -20.63
N LYS A 100 12.56 -0.28 -19.60
CA LYS A 100 13.61 0.44 -18.88
C LYS A 100 14.85 0.67 -19.77
N GLU A 101 15.27 -0.35 -20.51
CA GLU A 101 16.37 -0.24 -21.47
C GLU A 101 16.07 0.80 -22.56
N GLN A 102 14.83 0.84 -23.08
CA GLN A 102 14.38 1.86 -24.03
C GLN A 102 14.36 3.25 -23.41
N LYS A 103 13.95 3.38 -22.14
CA LYS A 103 13.97 4.65 -21.42
C LYS A 103 15.39 5.20 -21.28
N GLU A 104 16.37 4.33 -21.07
CA GLU A 104 17.79 4.71 -20.93
C GLU A 104 18.45 5.02 -22.28
N SER A 105 18.18 4.21 -23.31
CA SER A 105 18.83 4.31 -24.61
C SER A 105 18.18 5.30 -25.58
N ALA A 106 16.85 5.39 -25.60
CA ALA A 106 16.10 6.23 -26.54
C ALA A 106 14.78 6.77 -25.92
N PRO A 107 14.84 7.60 -24.86
CA PRO A 107 13.65 8.05 -24.13
C PRO A 107 12.58 8.74 -25.00
N GLN A 108 12.98 9.46 -26.06
CA GLN A 108 12.07 10.11 -27.01
C GLN A 108 11.21 9.13 -27.82
N SER A 109 11.57 7.85 -27.89
CA SER A 109 10.77 6.83 -28.57
C SER A 109 9.61 6.31 -27.71
N LEU A 110 9.64 6.56 -26.39
CA LEU A 110 8.60 6.11 -25.47
C LEU A 110 7.36 7.00 -25.55
N THR A 111 6.28 6.43 -26.06
CA THR A 111 4.98 7.09 -26.13
C THR A 111 4.06 6.76 -24.97
N GLN A 112 4.37 5.69 -24.23
CA GLN A 112 3.51 5.15 -23.17
C GLN A 112 4.29 4.93 -21.86
N PRO A 113 3.70 5.25 -20.70
CA PRO A 113 4.34 4.99 -19.41
C PRO A 113 4.34 3.47 -19.10
N LEU A 114 5.31 3.01 -18.31
CA LEU A 114 5.46 1.61 -17.91
C LEU A 114 4.16 0.98 -17.39
N ARG A 115 3.36 1.74 -16.64
CA ARG A 115 2.06 1.28 -16.12
C ARG A 115 1.11 0.81 -17.23
N SER A 116 1.02 1.54 -18.34
CA SER A 116 0.17 1.19 -19.47
C SER A 116 0.73 -0.01 -20.23
N VAL A 117 2.06 -0.05 -20.41
CA VAL A 117 2.74 -1.15 -21.11
C VAL A 117 2.56 -2.49 -20.39
N LEU A 118 2.79 -2.51 -19.07
CA LEU A 118 2.63 -3.74 -18.28
C LEU A 118 1.16 -4.19 -18.23
N PHE A 119 0.23 -3.25 -18.09
CA PHE A 119 -1.19 -3.58 -18.07
C PHE A 119 -1.63 -4.14 -19.43
N TYR A 120 -1.25 -3.48 -20.53
CA TYR A 120 -1.50 -3.96 -21.90
C TYR A 120 -0.90 -5.36 -22.13
N CYS A 121 0.30 -5.64 -21.61
CA CYS A 121 0.94 -6.96 -21.70
C CYS A 121 0.10 -8.09 -21.08
N VAL A 122 -0.50 -7.86 -19.90
CA VAL A 122 -1.39 -8.85 -19.26
C VAL A 122 -2.59 -9.16 -20.13
N TRP A 123 -3.28 -8.12 -20.60
CA TRP A 123 -4.52 -8.30 -21.35
C TRP A 123 -4.29 -8.86 -22.75
N THR A 124 -3.15 -8.55 -23.37
CA THR A 124 -2.77 -9.14 -24.66
C THR A 124 -2.51 -10.63 -24.50
N SER A 125 -1.82 -11.01 -23.42
CA SER A 125 -1.58 -12.42 -23.09
C SER A 125 -2.90 -13.15 -22.82
N LEU A 126 -3.83 -12.52 -22.09
CA LEU A 126 -5.13 -13.11 -21.83
C LEU A 126 -5.97 -13.25 -23.11
N LEU A 127 -5.98 -12.23 -23.97
CA LEU A 127 -6.69 -12.30 -25.24
C LEU A 127 -6.16 -13.44 -26.11
N ALA A 128 -4.84 -13.62 -26.19
CA ALA A 128 -4.24 -14.72 -26.94
C ALA A 128 -4.73 -16.09 -26.41
N GLN A 129 -4.78 -16.27 -25.09
CA GLN A 129 -5.27 -17.51 -24.49
C GLN A 129 -6.78 -17.71 -24.69
N LEU A 130 -7.57 -16.65 -24.66
CA LEU A 130 -8.99 -16.72 -25.01
C LEU A 130 -9.20 -17.13 -26.47
N ARG A 131 -8.41 -16.59 -27.41
CA ARG A 131 -8.47 -16.97 -28.82
C ARG A 131 -8.06 -18.43 -29.05
N ARG A 132 -7.12 -18.96 -28.25
CA ARG A 132 -6.79 -20.41 -28.28
C ARG A 132 -7.97 -21.30 -27.88
N MET A 133 -8.90 -20.82 -27.04
CA MET A 133 -10.13 -21.58 -26.74
C MET A 133 -11.12 -21.64 -27.91
N GLU A 134 -10.98 -20.77 -28.91
CA GLU A 134 -11.82 -20.75 -30.10
C GLU A 134 -11.27 -21.66 -31.21
N ASP A 135 -10.01 -22.08 -31.12
CA ASP A 135 -9.36 -22.94 -32.11
C ASP A 135 -9.64 -24.42 -31.82
N PRO A 136 -10.37 -25.14 -32.69
CA PRO A 136 -10.64 -26.57 -32.50
C PRO A 136 -9.38 -27.45 -32.49
N GLN A 137 -8.24 -26.94 -32.97
CA GLN A 137 -6.97 -27.68 -32.97
C GLN A 137 -6.29 -27.69 -31.59
N GLU A 138 -6.62 -26.74 -30.70
CA GLU A 138 -6.06 -26.59 -29.35
C GLU A 138 -6.75 -27.51 -28.33
N VAL A 139 -7.00 -28.78 -28.72
CA VAL A 139 -7.79 -29.75 -27.96
C VAL A 139 -7.23 -29.99 -26.55
N ASP A 140 -5.91 -30.15 -26.43
CA ASP A 140 -5.25 -30.41 -25.14
C ASP A 140 -5.41 -29.23 -24.17
N PHE A 141 -5.23 -28.01 -24.69
CA PHE A 141 -5.42 -26.80 -23.90
C PHE A 141 -6.88 -26.65 -23.45
N ILE A 142 -7.84 -26.85 -24.35
CA ILE A 142 -9.28 -26.79 -24.03
C ILE A 142 -9.65 -27.84 -22.97
N ASN A 143 -9.15 -29.07 -23.11
CA ASN A 143 -9.39 -30.15 -22.15
C ASN A 143 -8.79 -29.84 -20.78
N GLU A 144 -7.59 -29.26 -20.74
CA GLU A 144 -6.96 -28.84 -19.49
C GLU A 144 -7.76 -27.74 -18.78
N VAL A 145 -8.25 -26.74 -19.52
CA VAL A 145 -9.10 -25.67 -18.98
C VAL A 145 -10.39 -26.23 -18.38
N LYS A 146 -11.02 -27.20 -19.06
CA LYS A 146 -12.21 -27.91 -18.56
C LYS A 146 -11.90 -28.76 -17.32
N ALA A 147 -10.78 -29.50 -17.33
CA ALA A 147 -10.37 -30.36 -16.22
C ALA A 147 -10.10 -29.56 -14.93
N ARG A 148 -9.65 -28.30 -15.07
CA ARG A 148 -9.48 -27.37 -13.95
C ARG A 148 -10.78 -26.72 -13.47
N GLY A 149 -11.93 -27.04 -14.10
CA GLY A 149 -13.24 -26.51 -13.73
C GLY A 149 -13.39 -25.01 -13.98
N LEU A 150 -12.64 -24.45 -14.95
CA LEU A 150 -12.71 -23.03 -15.29
C LEU A 150 -13.90 -22.72 -16.20
N THR A 151 -14.45 -23.70 -16.91
CA THR A 151 -15.56 -23.50 -17.84
C THR A 151 -16.71 -24.46 -17.61
N GLU A 152 -17.91 -24.00 -17.94
CA GLU A 152 -19.13 -24.80 -18.05
C GLU A 152 -19.74 -24.54 -19.43
N GLY A 153 -19.57 -25.51 -20.34
CA GLY A 153 -19.90 -25.32 -21.75
C GLY A 153 -19.04 -24.22 -22.38
N SER A 154 -19.69 -23.18 -22.90
CA SER A 154 -19.06 -21.99 -23.50
C SER A 154 -18.91 -20.82 -22.52
N THR A 155 -19.10 -21.04 -21.22
CA THR A 155 -19.10 -19.98 -20.22
C THR A 155 -17.98 -20.14 -19.19
N TRP A 156 -17.53 -19.01 -18.64
CA TRP A 156 -16.52 -18.91 -17.59
C TRP A 156 -17.18 -18.77 -16.24
N VAL A 157 -16.86 -19.67 -15.31
CA VAL A 157 -17.43 -19.61 -13.95
C VAL A 157 -16.82 -18.47 -13.15
N PHE A 158 -17.57 -17.92 -12.20
CA PHE A 158 -17.01 -17.04 -11.17
C PHE A 158 -16.50 -17.86 -9.98
N LEU A 159 -15.42 -17.39 -9.37
CA LEU A 159 -14.73 -18.08 -8.29
C LEU A 159 -14.70 -17.25 -7.01
N ARG A 160 -14.88 -17.89 -5.86
CA ARG A 160 -14.68 -17.31 -4.54
C ARG A 160 -13.60 -18.07 -3.78
N TRP A 161 -12.82 -17.34 -2.98
CA TRP A 161 -11.89 -17.97 -2.06
C TRP A 161 -12.66 -18.67 -0.94
N ASP A 162 -12.38 -19.95 -0.72
CA ASP A 162 -12.86 -20.68 0.44
C ASP A 162 -11.75 -20.77 1.48
N SER A 163 -11.94 -20.12 2.63
CA SER A 163 -10.94 -20.08 3.70
C SER A 163 -10.73 -21.43 4.39
N LYS A 164 -11.70 -22.34 4.37
CA LYS A 164 -11.59 -23.65 5.01
C LYS A 164 -10.74 -24.58 4.13
N GLU A 165 -11.08 -24.63 2.85
CA GLU A 165 -10.41 -25.46 1.86
C GLU A 165 -9.11 -24.83 1.32
N LYS A 166 -8.87 -23.54 1.62
CA LYS A 166 -7.75 -22.73 1.13
C LYS A 166 -7.58 -22.81 -0.39
N LYS A 167 -8.69 -22.78 -1.12
CA LYS A 167 -8.72 -22.83 -2.59
C LYS A 167 -9.85 -21.98 -3.16
N HIS A 168 -9.77 -21.68 -4.44
CA HIS A 168 -10.87 -21.06 -5.17
C HIS A 168 -11.92 -22.13 -5.50
N VAL A 169 -13.17 -21.85 -5.17
CA VAL A 169 -14.34 -22.69 -5.46
C VAL A 169 -15.36 -21.90 -6.27
N LYS A 170 -16.23 -22.59 -7.00
CA LYS A 170 -17.30 -21.98 -7.79
C LYS A 170 -18.19 -21.08 -6.92
N ASP A 171 -18.46 -19.87 -7.42
CA ASP A 171 -19.41 -18.92 -6.86
C ASP A 171 -20.81 -19.16 -7.45
N ALA A 172 -21.86 -18.69 -6.77
CA ALA A 172 -23.25 -18.83 -7.24
C ALA A 172 -23.63 -17.81 -8.33
N GLN A 173 -22.72 -16.89 -8.66
CA GLN A 173 -22.93 -15.89 -9.70
C GLN A 173 -23.05 -16.54 -11.09
N GLU A 174 -23.95 -16.00 -11.92
CA GLU A 174 -24.13 -16.43 -13.30
C GLU A 174 -22.80 -16.39 -14.08
N PRO A 175 -22.42 -17.48 -14.77
CA PRO A 175 -21.21 -17.55 -15.58
C PRO A 175 -21.13 -16.45 -16.66
N LEU A 176 -19.91 -16.07 -17.01
CA LEU A 176 -19.63 -15.11 -18.07
C LEU A 176 -19.49 -15.81 -19.42
N ASP A 177 -20.31 -15.43 -20.40
CA ASP A 177 -20.19 -15.97 -21.76
C ASP A 177 -18.80 -15.68 -22.39
N HIS A 178 -18.28 -16.64 -23.17
CA HIS A 178 -16.96 -16.54 -23.79
C HIS A 178 -16.85 -15.34 -24.74
N VAL A 179 -17.85 -15.10 -25.60
CA VAL A 179 -17.85 -13.99 -26.55
C VAL A 179 -17.79 -12.67 -25.79
N THR A 180 -18.55 -12.57 -24.70
CA THR A 180 -18.53 -11.39 -23.82
C THR A 180 -17.16 -11.22 -23.17
N ALA A 181 -16.53 -12.28 -22.68
CA ALA A 181 -15.19 -12.21 -22.09
C ALA A 181 -14.15 -11.68 -23.08
N VAL A 182 -14.18 -12.16 -24.33
CA VAL A 182 -13.30 -11.69 -25.41
C VAL A 182 -13.52 -10.20 -25.70
N GLN A 183 -14.78 -9.76 -25.82
CA GLN A 183 -15.14 -8.36 -26.06
C GLN A 183 -14.65 -7.44 -24.95
N LEU A 184 -14.82 -7.84 -23.68
CA LEU A 184 -14.34 -7.08 -22.53
C LEU A 184 -12.82 -6.91 -22.57
N VAL A 185 -12.07 -7.97 -22.89
CA VAL A 185 -10.60 -7.90 -22.99
C VAL A 185 -10.16 -7.03 -24.17
N GLN A 186 -10.82 -7.12 -25.32
CA GLN A 186 -10.54 -6.24 -26.47
C GLN A 186 -10.82 -4.77 -26.14
N GLN A 187 -11.90 -4.48 -25.42
CA GLN A 187 -12.23 -3.13 -24.99
C GLN A 187 -11.19 -2.60 -23.99
N ILE A 188 -10.75 -3.42 -23.02
CA ILE A 188 -9.65 -3.06 -22.12
C ILE A 188 -8.38 -2.70 -22.90
N LEU A 189 -8.00 -3.51 -23.90
CA LEU A 189 -6.82 -3.24 -24.71
C LEU A 189 -6.92 -1.91 -25.48
N ALA A 190 -8.07 -1.62 -26.08
CA ALA A 190 -8.30 -0.34 -26.75
C ALA A 190 -8.18 0.84 -25.77
N LEU A 191 -8.76 0.70 -24.57
CA LEU A 191 -8.75 1.74 -23.54
C LEU A 191 -7.35 2.00 -22.94
N CYS A 192 -6.42 1.04 -23.04
CA CYS A 192 -5.03 1.22 -22.59
C CYS A 192 -4.27 2.31 -23.37
N ALA A 193 -4.69 2.60 -24.60
CA ALA A 193 -4.04 3.62 -25.44
C ALA A 193 -4.42 5.05 -25.05
N TYR A 194 -5.51 5.23 -24.31
CA TYR A 194 -6.01 6.54 -23.92
C TYR A 194 -5.22 7.11 -22.73
N PRO A 195 -4.81 8.38 -22.80
CA PRO A 195 -4.16 9.03 -21.68
C PRO A 195 -5.10 9.11 -20.48
N ASP A 196 -4.52 9.15 -19.28
CA ASP A 196 -5.27 9.32 -18.03
C ASP A 196 -6.36 8.27 -17.76
N THR A 197 -6.31 7.09 -18.38
CA THR A 197 -7.17 5.95 -18.01
C THR A 197 -6.58 5.18 -16.82
N ILE A 198 -5.27 4.91 -16.87
CA ILE A 198 -4.54 4.15 -15.85
C ILE A 198 -3.72 5.11 -15.00
N GLY A 199 -4.15 5.35 -13.77
CA GLY A 199 -3.42 6.16 -12.81
C GLY A 199 -2.20 5.44 -12.24
N ARG A 200 -2.36 4.15 -11.92
CA ARG A 200 -1.32 3.34 -11.29
C ARG A 200 -1.44 1.88 -11.71
N TYR A 201 -0.32 1.26 -12.07
CA TYR A 201 -0.22 -0.18 -12.21
C TYR A 201 1.19 -0.62 -11.84
N HIS A 202 1.33 -1.34 -10.73
CA HIS A 202 2.64 -1.83 -10.27
C HIS A 202 2.49 -3.06 -9.38
N SER A 203 3.56 -3.82 -9.27
CA SER A 203 3.68 -4.88 -8.28
C SER A 203 3.85 -4.27 -6.88
N LEU A 204 3.33 -4.94 -5.86
CA LEU A 204 3.54 -4.55 -4.45
C LEU A 204 4.85 -5.12 -3.89
N ARG A 205 5.59 -5.87 -4.71
CA ARG A 205 6.95 -6.36 -4.44
C ARG A 205 7.80 -6.23 -5.71
N PRO A 206 9.12 -6.07 -5.63
CA PRO A 206 9.97 -5.99 -6.81
C PRO A 206 9.80 -7.21 -7.72
N LEU A 207 9.77 -6.98 -9.04
CA LEU A 207 9.85 -8.04 -10.03
C LEU A 207 11.32 -8.43 -10.21
N THR A 208 11.66 -9.66 -9.83
CA THR A 208 13.01 -10.22 -9.91
C THR A 208 13.04 -11.41 -10.86
N SER A 209 14.22 -11.74 -11.39
CA SER A 209 14.41 -12.92 -12.25
C SER A 209 14.17 -14.24 -11.50
N SER A 210 14.50 -14.30 -10.21
CA SER A 210 14.13 -15.38 -9.30
C SER A 210 12.96 -14.96 -8.41
N LEU A 211 11.79 -15.55 -8.64
CA LEU A 211 10.58 -15.31 -7.86
C LEU A 211 10.49 -16.36 -6.75
N SER A 212 10.70 -15.96 -5.49
CA SER A 212 10.66 -16.87 -4.34
C SER A 212 9.25 -17.12 -3.79
N SER A 213 8.28 -16.27 -4.15
CA SER A 213 6.88 -16.36 -3.72
C SER A 213 6.05 -16.99 -4.83
N ASP A 214 5.09 -17.86 -4.47
CA ASP A 214 4.14 -18.47 -5.41
C ASP A 214 3.22 -17.45 -6.10
N VAL A 215 3.06 -16.27 -5.48
CA VAL A 215 2.15 -15.22 -5.94
C VAL A 215 2.81 -13.83 -5.84
N ILE A 216 2.61 -13.00 -6.86
CA ILE A 216 2.97 -11.57 -6.90
C ILE A 216 1.69 -10.73 -6.96
N PRO A 217 1.40 -9.94 -5.92
CA PRO A 217 0.30 -8.99 -5.96
C PRO A 217 0.69 -7.73 -6.75
N PHE A 218 -0.24 -7.26 -7.57
CA PHE A 218 -0.23 -5.99 -8.28
C PHE A 218 -1.44 -5.15 -7.85
N MET A 219 -1.24 -3.84 -7.87
CA MET A 219 -2.28 -2.85 -7.64
C MET A 219 -2.55 -2.11 -8.94
N LEU A 220 -3.82 -2.07 -9.33
CA LEU A 220 -4.35 -1.20 -10.37
C LEU A 220 -5.16 -0.08 -9.71
N VAL A 221 -4.87 1.16 -10.07
CA VAL A 221 -5.74 2.31 -9.81
C VAL A 221 -6.11 2.92 -11.15
N LEU A 222 -7.40 2.92 -11.46
CA LEU A 222 -7.95 3.62 -12.60
C LEU A 222 -8.21 5.09 -12.22
N GLN A 223 -8.20 5.97 -13.20
CA GLN A 223 -8.71 7.33 -12.97
C GLN A 223 -10.24 7.30 -12.94
N ASN A 224 -10.87 8.42 -12.57
CA ASN A 224 -12.33 8.50 -12.45
C ASN A 224 -12.96 9.67 -13.22
N ARG A 225 -12.14 10.44 -13.97
CA ARG A 225 -12.58 11.69 -14.60
C ARG A 225 -13.07 11.53 -16.04
N THR A 226 -12.57 10.52 -16.75
CA THR A 226 -12.83 10.36 -18.17
C THR A 226 -13.85 9.24 -18.44
N GLN A 227 -14.55 9.33 -19.56
CA GLN A 227 -15.50 8.30 -20.00
C GLN A 227 -14.78 6.97 -20.22
N GLU A 228 -13.56 7.03 -20.76
CA GLU A 228 -12.67 5.90 -21.01
C GLU A 228 -12.29 5.20 -19.71
N SER A 229 -12.01 5.96 -18.65
CA SER A 229 -11.73 5.41 -17.33
C SER A 229 -12.93 4.67 -16.73
N HIS A 230 -14.14 5.22 -16.91
CA HIS A 230 -15.36 4.57 -16.46
C HIS A 230 -15.65 3.28 -17.23
N GLN A 231 -15.45 3.29 -18.56
CA GLN A 231 -15.56 2.09 -19.38
C GLN A 231 -14.54 1.03 -18.98
N MET A 232 -13.29 1.43 -18.72
CA MET A 232 -12.22 0.54 -18.25
C MET A 232 -12.60 -0.10 -16.92
N TYR A 233 -13.08 0.71 -15.97
CA TYR A 233 -13.56 0.22 -14.67
C TYR A 233 -14.64 -0.84 -14.85
N THR A 234 -15.65 -0.56 -15.68
CA THR A 234 -16.77 -1.48 -15.92
C THR A 234 -16.29 -2.82 -16.49
N CYS A 235 -15.34 -2.78 -17.44
CA CYS A 235 -14.77 -3.99 -18.03
C CYS A 235 -13.97 -4.82 -17.02
N VAL A 236 -13.02 -4.18 -16.33
CA VAL A 236 -12.18 -4.84 -15.31
C VAL A 236 -13.05 -5.37 -14.17
N ARG A 237 -14.06 -4.61 -13.73
CA ARG A 237 -14.98 -4.99 -12.67
C ARG A 237 -15.80 -6.23 -13.03
N ARG A 238 -16.19 -6.39 -14.29
CA ARG A 238 -16.93 -7.56 -14.78
C ARG A 238 -16.06 -8.82 -14.85
N LEU A 239 -14.76 -8.67 -15.10
CA LEU A 239 -13.79 -9.77 -15.12
C LEU A 239 -13.27 -10.16 -13.73
N CYS A 240 -13.54 -9.35 -12.70
CA CYS A 240 -13.19 -9.70 -11.33
C CYS A 240 -13.79 -11.04 -10.92
N ARG A 241 -12.94 -11.92 -10.39
CA ARG A 241 -13.29 -13.31 -10.00
C ARG A 241 -13.73 -14.22 -11.15
N SER A 242 -13.69 -13.76 -12.40
CA SER A 242 -13.92 -14.65 -13.54
C SER A 242 -12.75 -15.61 -13.69
N SER A 243 -13.06 -16.89 -13.82
CA SER A 243 -12.09 -17.96 -14.08
C SER A 243 -11.29 -17.77 -15.37
N CYS A 244 -11.77 -16.98 -16.35
CA CYS A 244 -11.00 -16.71 -17.57
C CYS A 244 -9.63 -16.09 -17.28
N THR A 245 -9.51 -15.31 -16.20
CA THR A 245 -8.26 -14.65 -15.80
C THR A 245 -7.18 -15.66 -15.37
N HIS A 246 -7.57 -16.89 -15.01
CA HIS A 246 -6.62 -17.95 -14.68
C HIS A 246 -5.82 -18.42 -15.89
N LEU A 247 -6.26 -18.14 -17.11
CA LEU A 247 -5.50 -18.40 -18.34
C LEU A 247 -4.20 -17.59 -18.44
N VAL A 248 -4.02 -16.59 -17.57
CA VAL A 248 -2.74 -15.87 -17.41
C VAL A 248 -2.17 -16.02 -16.00
N GLY A 249 -2.61 -17.04 -15.26
CA GLY A 249 -2.24 -17.26 -13.87
C GLY A 249 -2.70 -16.14 -12.93
N MET A 250 -3.69 -15.35 -13.33
CA MET A 250 -4.18 -14.20 -12.58
C MET A 250 -5.46 -14.55 -11.83
N THR A 251 -5.56 -14.07 -10.59
CA THR A 251 -6.86 -13.84 -9.94
C THR A 251 -6.97 -12.34 -9.67
N MET A 252 -8.18 -11.77 -9.78
CA MET A 252 -8.37 -10.35 -9.48
C MET A 252 -9.64 -10.09 -8.71
N ARG A 253 -9.61 -9.02 -7.91
CA ARG A 253 -10.77 -8.54 -7.15
C ARG A 253 -10.72 -7.02 -7.00
N PRO A 254 -11.87 -6.37 -6.77
CA PRO A 254 -11.89 -4.99 -6.28
C PRO A 254 -11.20 -4.90 -4.92
N SER A 255 -10.70 -3.70 -4.63
CA SER A 255 -10.27 -3.36 -3.27
C SER A 255 -11.43 -3.48 -2.29
N ARG A 256 -11.08 -3.67 -1.02
CA ARG A 256 -12.03 -3.88 0.07
C ARG A 256 -11.81 -2.81 1.12
N LEU A 257 -12.89 -2.46 1.81
CA LEU A 257 -12.78 -1.68 3.04
C LEU A 257 -11.91 -2.43 4.04
N GLY A 258 -11.07 -1.66 4.71
CA GLY A 258 -10.17 -2.19 5.72
C GLY A 258 -8.93 -1.33 5.84
N ARG A 259 -8.46 -1.23 7.08
CA ARG A 259 -7.19 -0.57 7.39
C ARG A 259 -6.03 -1.43 6.96
N SER A 260 -4.97 -0.77 6.48
CA SER A 260 -3.66 -1.36 6.24
C SER A 260 -3.11 -1.98 7.54
N PRO A 261 -2.13 -2.91 7.45
CA PRO A 261 -1.49 -3.48 8.63
C PRO A 261 -0.92 -2.42 9.57
N LEU A 262 -0.38 -1.31 9.02
CA LEU A 262 0.16 -0.21 9.80
C LEU A 262 -0.94 0.55 10.54
N ALA A 263 -2.05 0.90 9.89
CA ALA A 263 -3.17 1.53 10.58
C ALA A 263 -3.80 0.63 11.64
N GLN A 264 -3.88 -0.69 11.40
CA GLN A 264 -4.30 -1.63 12.43
C GLN A 264 -3.35 -1.63 13.63
N GLN A 265 -2.04 -1.51 13.40
CA GLN A 265 -1.05 -1.41 14.47
C GLN A 265 -1.17 -0.09 15.24
N ILE A 266 -1.32 1.04 14.54
CA ILE A 266 -1.53 2.36 15.17
C ILE A 266 -2.82 2.35 16.00
N ASP A 267 -3.91 1.82 15.47
CA ASP A 267 -5.19 1.71 16.17
C ASP A 267 -5.08 0.85 17.43
N LYS A 268 -4.35 -0.28 17.37
CA LYS A 268 -4.05 -1.09 18.56
C LYS A 268 -3.27 -0.29 19.60
N LEU A 269 -2.21 0.41 19.20
CA LEU A 269 -1.41 1.23 20.12
C LEU A 269 -2.25 2.32 20.78
N LEU A 270 -3.17 2.95 20.05
CA LEU A 270 -4.07 3.98 20.60
C LEU A 270 -5.13 3.44 21.57
N ARG A 271 -5.46 2.14 21.51
CA ARG A 271 -6.43 1.51 22.43
C ARG A 271 -5.79 1.05 23.75
N HIS A 272 -4.47 0.94 23.79
CA HIS A 272 -3.70 0.43 24.94
C HIS A 272 -2.96 1.54 25.70
N ILE A 273 -3.23 2.80 25.40
CA ILE A 273 -2.75 4.01 26.09
C ILE A 273 -3.98 4.76 26.59
#